data_AF-A0A527V0V6-F1
#
_entry.id   AF-A0A527V0V6-F1
#
_cell.length_a   1.000
_cell.length_b   1.000
_cell.length_c   1.000
_cell.angle_alpha   90.00
_cell.angle_beta   90.00
_cell.angle_gamma   90.00
#
_symmetry.space_group_name_H-M   'P 1'
#
loop_
_entity.id
_entity.type
_entity.pdbx_description
1 polymer ?
#
loop_
_entity_poly.entity_id
_entity_poly.type
_entity_poly.pdbx_seq_one_letter_code
_entity_poly.pdbx_strand_id
1 'polypeptide(L)'
;MTKKDTEEAVLERTRHRLRTTGLEAAVEALIGVCQDKAAPAPAKATAGVAIMRANGLMLDKSAGAPQKSAAEMTPEELTGALDALKGQLAALGGSQADSGDENDEAGEGVFD
;
A
#
# COMPACT_ATOMS: atom_id res chain seq x y z
N MET A 1 17.86 8.77 33.93
CA MET A 1 16.52 9.32 33.67
C MET A 1 16.26 9.25 32.18
N THR A 2 15.41 8.34 31.76
CA THR A 2 14.99 8.13 30.37
C THR A 2 14.40 9.41 29.81
N LYS A 3 15.03 9.97 28.75
CA LYS A 3 14.32 10.88 27.84
C LYS A 3 13.04 10.15 27.45
N LYS A 4 11.88 10.74 27.74
CA LYS A 4 10.62 10.23 27.18
C LYS A 4 10.83 10.26 25.67
N ASP A 5 10.96 9.09 25.05
CA ASP A 5 10.91 8.99 23.60
C ASP A 5 9.67 9.78 23.15
N THR A 6 9.84 10.67 22.18
CA THR A 6 8.70 11.36 21.58
C THR A 6 7.74 10.31 21.01
N GLU A 7 6.45 10.59 21.02
CA GLU A 7 5.44 9.65 20.52
C GLU A 7 5.75 9.18 19.09
N GLU A 8 6.26 10.09 18.26
CA GLU A 8 6.74 9.82 16.91
C GLU A 8 7.88 8.78 16.86
N ALA A 9 8.87 8.88 17.74
CA ALA A 9 9.99 7.94 17.79
C ALA A 9 9.53 6.53 18.24
N VAL A 10 8.55 6.45 19.15
CA VAL A 10 7.95 5.17 19.55
C VAL A 10 7.16 4.55 18.41
N LEU A 11 6.39 5.35 17.67
CA LEU A 11 5.62 4.89 16.51
C LEU A 11 6.54 4.39 15.39
N GLU A 12 7.61 5.11 15.08
CA GLU A 12 8.57 4.72 14.05
C GLU A 12 9.25 3.38 14.40
N ARG A 13 9.77 3.26 15.63
CA ARG A 13 10.38 2.02 16.13
C ARG A 13 9.40 0.85 16.08
N THR A 14 8.15 1.08 16.48
CA THR A 14 7.12 0.04 16.50
C THR A 14 6.75 -0.37 15.08
N ARG A 15 6.65 0.58 14.15
CA ARG A 15 6.38 0.31 12.73
C ARG A 15 7.48 -0.53 12.10
N HIS A 16 8.74 -0.22 12.38
CA HIS A 16 9.86 -1.04 11.94
C HIS A 16 9.72 -2.46 12.47
N ARG A 17 9.53 -2.63 13.78
CA ARG A 17 9.43 -3.97 14.40
C ARG A 17 8.24 -4.77 13.89
N LEU A 18 7.11 -4.11 13.61
CA LEU A 18 5.94 -4.73 13.01
C LEU A 18 6.23 -5.25 11.60
N ARG A 19 6.97 -4.47 10.78
CA ARG A 19 7.32 -4.85 9.40
C ARG A 19 8.37 -5.95 9.31
N THR A 20 9.19 -6.14 10.36
CA THR A 20 10.19 -7.20 10.39
C THR A 20 9.69 -8.40 11.19
N THR A 21 9.83 -8.36 12.52
CA THR A 21 9.46 -9.48 13.40
C THR A 21 7.97 -9.77 13.38
N GLY A 22 7.14 -8.74 13.26
CA GLY A 22 5.68 -8.94 13.15
C GLY A 22 5.29 -9.67 11.87
N LEU A 23 6.01 -9.45 10.78
CA LEU A 23 5.79 -10.16 9.52
C LEU A 23 6.19 -11.63 9.63
N GLU A 24 7.36 -11.93 10.21
CA GLU A 24 7.82 -13.30 10.46
C GLU A 24 6.81 -14.09 11.31
N ALA A 25 6.38 -13.50 12.44
CA ALA A 25 5.39 -14.11 13.32
C ALA A 25 4.04 -14.32 12.63
N ALA A 26 3.61 -13.39 11.77
CA ALA A 26 2.37 -13.55 10.99
C ALA A 26 2.48 -14.72 10.01
N VAL A 27 3.61 -14.87 9.32
CA VAL A 27 3.85 -15.99 8.40
C VAL A 27 3.82 -17.32 9.15
N GLU A 28 4.52 -17.42 10.29
CA GLU A 28 4.51 -18.63 11.11
C GLU A 28 3.10 -18.99 11.61
N ALA A 29 2.33 -18.00 12.05
CA ALA A 29 0.95 -18.22 12.50
C ALA A 29 0.05 -18.76 11.36
N LEU A 30 0.17 -18.18 10.15
CA LEU A 30 -0.59 -18.64 8.99
C LEU A 30 -0.23 -20.08 8.61
N ILE A 31 1.06 -20.42 8.61
CA ILE A 31 1.53 -21.80 8.37
C ILE A 31 0.98 -22.75 9.43
N GLY A 32 1.04 -22.35 10.71
CA GLY A 32 0.50 -23.12 11.83
C GLY A 32 -0.99 -23.42 11.66
N VAL A 33 -1.81 -22.43 11.30
CA VAL A 33 -3.25 -22.62 11.04
C VAL A 33 -3.50 -23.60 9.90
N CYS A 34 -2.72 -23.53 8.82
CA CYS A 34 -2.84 -24.46 7.69
C CYS A 34 -2.47 -25.90 8.06
N GLN A 35 -1.53 -26.08 8.99
CA GLN A 35 -1.07 -27.40 9.43
C GLN A 35 -1.93 -28.00 10.55
N ASP A 36 -2.64 -27.17 11.32
CA ASP A 36 -3.48 -27.63 12.41
C ASP A 36 -4.75 -28.34 11.89
N LYS A 37 -4.86 -29.64 12.17
CA LYS A 37 -6.04 -30.42 11.80
C LYS A 37 -7.31 -29.99 12.55
N ALA A 38 -7.17 -29.47 13.77
CA ALA A 38 -8.29 -29.02 14.60
C ALA A 38 -8.77 -27.60 14.25
N ALA A 39 -7.99 -26.81 13.51
CA ALA A 39 -8.38 -25.45 13.16
C ALA A 39 -9.69 -25.43 12.33
N PRO A 40 -10.60 -24.47 12.59
CA PRO A 40 -11.86 -24.33 11.86
C PRO A 40 -11.66 -24.15 10.36
N ALA A 41 -12.57 -24.70 9.55
CA ALA A 41 -12.52 -24.59 8.10
C ALA A 41 -12.39 -23.14 7.58
N PRO A 42 -13.12 -22.14 8.14
CA PRO A 42 -12.96 -20.74 7.70
C PRO A 42 -11.54 -20.20 7.93
N ALA A 43 -10.91 -20.53 9.06
CA ALA A 43 -9.56 -20.07 9.38
C ALA A 43 -8.52 -20.65 8.41
N LYS A 44 -8.65 -21.94 8.09
CA LYS A 44 -7.80 -22.62 7.08
C LYS A 44 -7.95 -22.01 5.70
N ALA A 45 -9.19 -21.71 5.29
CA ALA A 45 -9.44 -21.10 3.99
C ALA A 45 -8.78 -19.72 3.88
N THR A 46 -8.94 -18.87 4.90
CA THR A 46 -8.30 -17.54 4.93
C THR A 46 -6.78 -17.65 4.91
N ALA A 47 -6.19 -18.51 5.76
CA ALA A 47 -4.74 -18.68 5.81
C ALA A 47 -4.18 -19.25 4.50
N GLY A 48 -4.86 -20.24 3.91
CA GLY A 48 -4.47 -20.84 2.64
C GLY A 48 -4.48 -19.82 1.50
N VAL A 49 -5.53 -19.00 1.40
CA VAL A 49 -5.63 -17.94 0.38
C VAL A 49 -4.53 -16.89 0.57
N ALA A 50 -4.24 -16.47 1.81
CA ALA A 50 -3.18 -15.50 2.09
C ALA A 50 -1.81 -16.01 1.63
N ILE A 51 -1.48 -17.27 1.94
CA ILE A 51 -0.23 -17.91 1.52
C ILE A 51 -0.17 -18.04 -0.01
N MET A 52 -1.27 -18.45 -0.65
CA MET A 52 -1.32 -18.64 -2.09
C MET A 52 -1.14 -17.32 -2.86
N ARG A 53 -1.74 -16.22 -2.37
CA ARG A 53 -1.51 -14.87 -2.91
C ARG A 53 -0.07 -14.40 -2.70
N ALA A 54 0.50 -14.61 -1.52
CA ALA A 54 1.89 -14.23 -1.24
C ALA A 54 2.91 -14.92 -2.16
N ASN A 55 2.57 -16.11 -2.66
CA ASN A 55 3.39 -16.87 -3.62
C ASN A 55 3.04 -16.60 -5.09
N GLY A 56 2.18 -15.62 -5.38
CA GLY A 56 1.78 -15.28 -6.74
C GLY A 56 0.95 -16.34 -7.46
N LEU A 57 0.47 -17.36 -6.75
CA LEU A 57 -0.36 -18.44 -7.30
C LEU A 57 -1.82 -18.02 -7.48
N MET A 58 -2.21 -16.91 -6.87
CA MET A 58 -3.45 -16.19 -7.16
C MET A 58 -3.07 -14.81 -7.69
N LEU A 59 -3.08 -14.64 -9.01
CA LEU A 59 -3.02 -13.31 -9.61
C LEU A 59 -4.35 -12.60 -9.36
N ASP A 60 -4.29 -11.43 -8.74
CA ASP A 60 -5.36 -10.47 -8.85
C ASP A 60 -5.49 -10.08 -10.32
N LYS A 61 -6.70 -10.06 -10.87
CA LYS A 61 -6.92 -9.69 -12.28
C LYS A 61 -6.49 -8.25 -12.59
N SER A 62 -6.29 -7.43 -11.55
CA SER A 62 -5.72 -6.08 -11.60
C SER A 62 -4.19 -6.04 -11.49
N ALA A 63 -3.56 -7.09 -10.97
CA ALA A 63 -2.12 -7.30 -11.06
C ALA A 63 -1.84 -7.82 -12.47
N GLY A 64 -1.71 -6.88 -13.40
CA GLY A 64 -1.56 -7.16 -14.83
C GLY A 64 -0.55 -8.28 -15.09
N ALA A 65 -0.85 -9.10 -16.11
CA ALA A 65 0.06 -10.10 -16.64
C ALA A 65 1.49 -9.57 -16.72
N PRO A 66 2.53 -10.42 -16.54
CA PRO A 66 3.92 -9.97 -16.62
C PRO A 66 4.09 -9.09 -17.86
N GLN A 67 4.35 -7.80 -17.64
CA GLN A 67 4.52 -6.88 -18.74
C GLN A 67 5.73 -7.37 -19.54
N LYS A 68 5.51 -7.65 -20.82
CA LYS A 68 6.60 -7.89 -21.79
C LYS A 68 7.66 -6.82 -21.58
N SER A 69 8.94 -7.16 -21.72
CA SER A 69 9.96 -6.10 -21.69
C SER A 69 9.73 -5.14 -22.86
N ALA A 70 10.17 -3.87 -22.73
CA ALA A 70 9.98 -2.88 -23.80
C ALA A 70 10.61 -3.31 -25.14
N ALA A 71 11.61 -4.20 -25.09
CA ALA A 71 12.26 -4.78 -26.27
C ALA A 71 11.43 -5.89 -26.94
N GLU A 72 10.42 -6.43 -26.27
CA GLU A 72 9.55 -7.51 -26.75
C GLU A 72 8.15 -7.01 -27.16
N MET A 73 7.90 -5.70 -27.05
CA MET A 73 6.62 -5.07 -27.43
C MET A 73 6.65 -4.66 -28.90
N THR A 74 5.52 -4.82 -29.60
CA THR A 74 5.32 -4.15 -30.89
C THR A 74 5.11 -2.64 -30.67
N PRO A 75 5.24 -1.79 -31.71
CA PRO A 75 5.01 -0.35 -31.58
C PRO A 75 3.63 0.02 -31.01
N GLU A 76 2.60 -0.74 -31.37
CA GLU A 76 1.22 -0.55 -30.92
C GLU A 76 1.06 -0.93 -29.44
N GLU A 77 1.67 -2.05 -29.03
CA GLU A 77 1.70 -2.48 -27.63
C GLU A 77 2.45 -1.49 -26.74
N LEU A 78 3.57 -0.94 -27.24
CA LEU A 78 4.36 0.07 -26.53
C LEU A 78 3.58 1.37 -26.33
N THR A 79 2.81 1.78 -27.34
CA THR A 79 1.97 2.98 -27.25
C THR A 79 0.87 2.80 -26.20
N GLY A 80 0.19 1.66 -26.19
CA GLY A 80 -0.81 1.34 -25.17
C GLY A 80 -0.23 1.28 -23.76
N ALA A 81 0.98 0.70 -23.60
CA ALA A 81 1.68 0.69 -22.32
C ALA A 81 2.04 2.10 -21.83
N LEU A 82 2.53 2.97 -22.74
CA LEU A 82 2.82 4.37 -22.43
C LEU A 82 1.59 5.15 -21.99
N ASP A 83 0.45 4.94 -22.63
CA ASP A 83 -0.79 5.65 -22.28
C ASP A 83 -1.33 5.19 -20.92
N ALA A 84 -1.23 3.89 -20.61
CA ALA A 84 -1.54 3.37 -19.27
C ALA A 84 -0.64 3.98 -18.18
N LEU A 85 0.67 4.07 -18.42
CA LEU A 85 1.64 4.69 -17.52
C LEU A 85 1.37 6.18 -17.31
N LYS A 86 1.04 6.93 -18.38
CA LYS A 86 0.63 8.34 -18.28
C LYS A 86 -0.64 8.50 -17.45
N GLY A 87 -1.62 7.62 -17.63
CA GLY A 87 -2.86 7.62 -16.83
C GLY A 87 -2.60 7.41 -15.34
N GLN A 88 -1.70 6.49 -14.98
CA GLN A 88 -1.29 6.27 -13.60
C GLN A 88 -0.57 7.51 -13.02
N LEU A 89 0.33 8.13 -13.79
CA LEU A 89 1.04 9.33 -13.36
C LEU A 89 0.09 10.50 -13.08
N ALA A 90 -0.92 10.70 -13.93
CA ALA A 90 -1.94 11.73 -13.73
C ALA A 90 -2.80 11.47 -12.48
N ALA A 91 -3.15 10.20 -12.21
CA ALA A 91 -3.89 9.82 -11.01
C ALA A 91 -3.10 10.07 -9.71
N LEU A 92 -1.77 9.91 -9.74
CA LEU A 92 -0.91 10.25 -8.59
C LEU A 92 -0.74 11.77 -8.42
N GLY A 93 -0.67 12.53 -9.51
CA GLY A 93 -0.48 14.00 -9.48
C GLY A 93 -1.69 14.80 -8.99
N GLY A 94 -2.91 14.23 -9.04
CA GLY A 94 -4.14 14.90 -8.61
C GLY A 94 -4.38 14.97 -7.10
N SER A 95 -3.51 14.38 -6.27
CA SER A 95 -3.73 14.29 -4.82
C SER A 95 -3.05 15.41 -4.00
N GLN A 96 -2.39 16.40 -4.63
CA GLN A 96 -1.54 17.38 -3.94
C GLN A 96 -1.93 18.85 -4.17
N ALA A 97 -3.09 19.14 -4.77
CA ALA A 97 -3.56 20.51 -5.03
C ALA A 97 -5.01 20.69 -4.58
N ASP A 98 -5.27 20.61 -3.27
CA ASP A 98 -6.47 21.19 -2.65
C ASP A 98 -6.23 21.47 -1.16
N SER A 99 -5.38 22.46 -0.88
CA SER A 99 -5.35 23.11 0.43
C SER A 99 -4.68 24.49 0.30
N GLY A 100 -5.48 25.50 -0.02
CA GLY A 100 -5.04 26.89 0.15
C GLY A 100 -5.81 27.89 -0.70
N ASP A 101 -7.00 28.27 -0.24
CA ASP A 101 -7.58 29.63 -0.17
C ASP A 101 -9.07 29.43 0.18
N GLU A 102 -9.76 30.15 1.07
CA GLU A 102 -9.73 31.57 1.43
C GLU A 102 -10.28 31.70 2.88
N ASN A 103 -9.72 32.60 3.69
CA ASN A 103 -10.55 33.28 4.70
C ASN A 103 -10.07 34.74 4.81
N ASP A 104 -10.86 35.61 4.19
CA ASP A 104 -10.72 37.06 4.12
C ASP A 104 -10.68 37.71 5.51
N GLU A 105 -9.61 38.46 5.80
CA GLU A 105 -9.66 39.56 6.76
C GLU A 105 -9.14 40.85 6.11
N ALA A 106 -10.04 41.78 5.82
CA ALA A 106 -9.75 43.21 5.72
C ALA A 106 -11.01 44.03 6.05
N GLY A 107 -11.43 43.99 7.32
CA GLY A 107 -12.34 44.99 7.87
C GLY A 107 -11.56 46.26 8.21
N GLU A 108 -11.39 47.17 7.24
CA GLU A 108 -10.91 48.53 7.51
C GLU A 108 -12.03 49.35 8.17
N GLY A 109 -11.79 49.76 9.42
CA GLY A 109 -12.50 50.88 10.03
C GLY A 109 -11.50 51.96 10.41
N VAL A 110 -11.66 53.18 9.87
CA VAL A 110 -11.21 54.43 10.50
C VAL A 110 -12.19 55.57 10.17
N PHE A 111 -12.47 56.35 11.22
CA PHE A 111 -13.34 57.51 11.37
C PHE A 111 -12.94 58.76 10.54
N ASP A 112 -13.91 59.56 10.10
CA ASP A 112 -14.18 60.94 10.59
C ASP A 112 -15.63 61.37 10.21
#